data_AF-A0A5Q2W496-F1
#
_entry.id   AF-A0A5Q2W496-F1
#
_cell.length_a   1.000
_cell.length_b   1.000
_cell.length_c   1.000
_cell.angle_alpha   90.00
_cell.angle_beta   90.00
_cell.angle_gamma   90.00
#
_symmetry.space_group_name_H-M   'P 1'
#
loop_
_entity.id
_entity.type
_entity.pdbx_description
1 polymer ?
#
loop_
_entity_poly.entity_id
_entity_poly.type
_entity_poly.pdbx_seq_one_letter_code
_entity_poly.pdbx_strand_id
1 'polypeptide(L)'
;MPSLSWIADDQVAALTGVRSLVEDILDDLLSGGEKPPEAISDRSYSGKFMVRIPPEVHRHLAVEAAEQNVSLNRLVAARLASA
;
A
#
# COMPACT_ATOMS: atom_id res chain seq x y z
N MET A 1 -5.31 -10.36 -11.28
CA MET A 1 -5.37 -11.84 -11.22
C MET A 1 -6.80 -12.25 -11.54
N PRO A 2 -7.07 -12.81 -12.73
CA PRO A 2 -8.43 -13.14 -13.18
C PRO A 2 -9.11 -14.28 -12.40
N SER A 3 -8.35 -15.05 -11.60
CA SER A 3 -8.83 -16.23 -10.85
C SER A 3 -9.55 -15.92 -9.53
N LEU A 4 -9.53 -14.67 -9.06
CA LEU A 4 -10.20 -14.23 -7.83
C LEU A 4 -11.34 -13.27 -8.19
N SER A 5 -12.37 -13.79 -8.86
CA SER A 5 -13.55 -13.02 -9.21
C SER A 5 -14.81 -13.78 -8.85
N TRP A 6 -15.83 -13.07 -8.35
CA TRP A 6 -17.13 -13.62 -8.03
C TRP A 6 -18.21 -12.65 -8.52
N ILE A 7 -19.09 -13.13 -9.40
CA ILE A 7 -20.17 -12.33 -9.99
C ILE A 7 -21.48 -12.73 -9.31
N ALA A 8 -22.27 -11.74 -8.90
CA ALA A 8 -23.60 -11.91 -8.34
C ALA A 8 -24.49 -10.71 -8.69
N ASP A 9 -25.80 -10.87 -8.52
CA ASP A 9 -26.81 -9.87 -8.89
C ASP A 9 -26.80 -8.63 -7.97
N ASP A 10 -26.26 -8.77 -6.75
CA ASP A 10 -26.16 -7.69 -5.78
C ASP A 10 -24.78 -7.62 -5.10
N GLN A 11 -24.50 -6.46 -4.51
CA GLN A 11 -23.22 -6.15 -3.86
C GLN A 11 -22.90 -7.08 -2.68
N VAL A 12 -23.91 -7.44 -1.87
CA VAL A 12 -23.71 -8.25 -0.66
C VAL A 12 -23.37 -9.68 -1.05
N ALA A 13 -24.10 -10.23 -2.02
CA ALA A 13 -23.82 -11.55 -2.58
C ALA A 13 -22.44 -11.62 -3.23
N ALA A 14 -22.05 -10.59 -3.99
CA ALA A 14 -20.73 -10.54 -4.63
C ALA A 14 -19.59 -10.49 -3.60
N LEU A 15 -19.71 -9.65 -2.57
CA LEU A 15 -18.71 -9.52 -1.49
C LEU A 15 -18.61 -10.79 -0.64
N THR A 16 -19.75 -11.43 -0.36
CA THR A 16 -19.77 -12.67 0.42
C THR A 16 -19.14 -13.80 -0.38
N GLY A 17 -19.49 -13.93 -1.65
CA GLY A 17 -18.95 -14.98 -2.52
C GLY A 17 -17.45 -14.84 -2.78
N VAL A 18 -16.94 -13.62 -3.02
CA VAL A 18 -15.49 -13.43 -3.18
C VAL A 18 -14.73 -13.75 -1.88
N ARG A 19 -15.32 -13.48 -0.70
CA ARG A 19 -14.72 -13.84 0.58
C ARG A 19 -14.63 -15.36 0.75
N SER A 20 -15.71 -16.08 0.50
CA SER A 20 -15.71 -17.55 0.57
C SER A 20 -14.72 -18.17 -0.41
N LEU A 21 -14.66 -17.66 -1.65
CA LEU A 21 -13.66 -18.11 -2.64
C LEU A 21 -12.22 -17.94 -2.14
N VAL A 22 -11.92 -16.82 -1.46
CA VAL A 22 -10.59 -16.59 -0.88
C VAL A 22 -10.32 -17.57 0.26
N GLU A 23 -11.30 -17.85 1.12
CA GLU A 23 -11.19 -18.84 2.20
C GLU A 23 -10.86 -20.24 1.63
N ASP A 24 -11.59 -20.69 0.60
CA ASP A 24 -11.35 -21.99 -0.06
C ASP A 24 -9.92 -22.10 -0.63
N ILE A 25 -9.45 -21.04 -1.31
CA ILE A 25 -8.10 -21.02 -1.90
C ILE A 25 -7.01 -21.03 -0.82
N LEU A 26 -7.23 -20.36 0.31
CA LEU A 26 -6.29 -20.39 1.43
C LEU A 26 -6.17 -21.80 2.02
N ASP A 27 -7.30 -22.51 2.17
CA ASP A 27 -7.31 -23.90 2.65
C ASP A 27 -6.63 -24.86 1.68
N ASP A 28 -6.83 -24.68 0.37
CA ASP A 28 -6.14 -25.44 -0.68
C ASP A 28 -4.62 -25.21 -0.65
N LEU A 29 -4.18 -23.95 -0.52
CA LEU A 29 -2.76 -23.60 -0.40
C LEU A 29 -2.11 -24.26 0.82
N LEU A 30 -2.76 -24.14 1.98
CA LEU A 30 -2.27 -24.74 3.23
C LEU A 30 -2.21 -26.27 3.14
N SER A 31 -3.22 -26.89 2.54
CA SER A 31 -3.28 -28.35 2.34
C SER A 31 -2.24 -28.84 1.33
N GLY A 32 -1.91 -28.01 0.33
CA GLY A 32 -0.83 -28.25 -0.63
C GLY A 32 0.58 -28.03 -0.07
N GLY A 33 0.71 -27.53 1.16
CA GLY A 33 2.00 -27.17 1.77
C GLY A 33 2.59 -25.86 1.23
N GLU A 34 1.81 -25.08 0.50
CA GLU A 34 2.19 -23.75 0.03
C GLU A 34 1.90 -22.71 1.13
N LYS A 35 2.76 -21.69 1.24
CA LYS A 35 2.53 -20.59 2.20
C LYS A 35 1.67 -19.51 1.53
N PRO A 36 0.47 -19.18 2.06
CA PRO A 36 -0.32 -18.07 1.57
C PRO A 36 0.44 -16.73 1.62
N PRO A 37 0.13 -15.77 0.71
CA PRO A 37 0.72 -14.45 0.75
C PRO A 37 0.34 -13.72 2.04
N GLU A 38 1.27 -12.95 2.59
CA GLU A 38 0.99 -12.09 3.73
C GLU A 38 0.02 -10.97 3.34
N ALA A 39 -0.97 -10.73 4.19
CA ALA A 39 -1.93 -9.67 4.00
C ALA A 39 -1.20 -8.32 3.89
N ILE A 40 -1.63 -7.50 2.92
CA ILE A 40 -1.01 -6.18 2.67
C ILE A 40 -1.16 -5.29 3.91
N SER A 41 -2.25 -5.44 4.65
CA SER A 41 -2.56 -4.72 5.90
C SER A 41 -1.64 -5.08 7.06
N ASP A 42 -1.11 -6.31 7.09
CA ASP A 42 -0.26 -6.80 8.18
C ASP A 42 1.22 -6.43 7.97
N ARG A 43 1.55 -5.80 6.84
CA ARG A 43 2.90 -5.33 6.56
C ARG A 43 3.24 -4.16 7.48
N SER A 44 4.26 -4.34 8.30
CA SER A 44 4.84 -3.26 9.08
C SER A 44 5.69 -2.36 8.18
N TYR A 45 5.25 -1.10 8.01
CA TYR A 45 6.01 -0.10 7.26
C TYR A 45 6.88 0.72 8.20
N SER A 46 8.19 0.78 7.93
CA SER A 46 9.17 1.47 8.79
C SER A 46 9.00 3.00 8.83
N GLY A 47 8.16 3.58 7.97
CA GLY A 47 8.04 5.02 7.77
C GLY A 47 9.25 5.68 7.08
N LYS A 48 10.31 4.92 6.79
CA LYS A 48 11.50 5.43 6.10
C LYS A 48 11.32 5.31 4.59
N PHE A 49 11.43 6.43 3.90
CA PHE A 49 11.34 6.50 2.44
C PHE A 49 12.56 7.23 1.90
N MET A 50 13.58 6.48 1.47
CA MET A 50 14.83 7.04 0.93
C MET A 50 14.73 7.18 -0.59
N VAL A 51 14.69 8.42 -1.06
CA VAL A 51 14.64 8.73 -2.50
C VAL A 51 15.91 9.44 -2.92
N ARG A 52 16.50 8.99 -4.03
CA ARG A 52 17.57 9.72 -4.68
C ARG A 52 16.97 10.81 -5.57
N ILE A 53 17.32 12.05 -5.30
CA ILE A 53 16.90 13.21 -6.09
C ILE A 53 18.14 13.99 -6.58
N PRO A 54 18.04 14.70 -7.72
CA PRO A 54 19.11 15.59 -8.18
C PRO A 54 19.41 16.70 -7.16
N PRO A 55 20.67 17.20 -7.10
CA PRO A 55 21.07 18.24 -6.15
C PRO A 55 20.22 19.52 -6.23
N GLU A 56 19.79 19.90 -7.43
CA GLU A 56 18.94 21.08 -7.66
C GLU A 56 17.55 20.94 -7.02
N VAL A 57 16.96 19.74 -7.07
CA VAL A 57 15.67 19.45 -6.43
C VAL A 57 15.83 19.47 -4.92
N HIS A 58 16.90 18.84 -4.41
CA HIS A 58 17.21 18.89 -2.98
C HIS A 58 17.39 20.33 -2.49
N ARG A 59 18.14 21.16 -3.23
CA ARG A 59 18.34 22.58 -2.89
C ARG A 59 17.01 23.32 -2.83
N HIS A 60 16.16 23.14 -3.83
CA HIS A 60 14.87 23.83 -3.88
C HIS A 60 13.99 23.48 -2.67
N LEU A 61 13.86 22.19 -2.34
CA LEU A 61 13.10 21.74 -1.18
C LEU A 61 13.70 22.23 0.14
N ALA A 62 15.03 22.29 0.25
CA ALA A 62 15.70 22.78 1.45
C ALA A 62 15.46 24.28 1.70
N VAL A 63 15.48 25.09 0.62
CA VAL A 63 15.16 26.53 0.70
C VAL A 63 13.70 26.72 1.12
N GLU A 64 12.78 26.02 0.46
CA GLU A 64 11.35 26.13 0.77
C GLU A 64 11.03 25.71 2.22
N ALA A 65 11.65 24.64 2.70
CA ALA A 65 11.48 24.20 4.08
C ALA A 65 11.98 25.25 5.09
N ALA A 66 13.10 25.92 4.78
CA ALA A 66 13.64 27.00 5.59
C ALA A 66 12.71 28.23 5.61
N GLU A 67 12.16 28.62 4.45
CA GLU A 67 11.19 29.72 4.36
C GLU A 67 9.93 29.46 5.19
N GLN A 68 9.46 28.21 5.21
CA GLN A 68 8.30 27.78 5.99
C GLN A 68 8.63 27.46 7.46
N ASN A 69 9.90 27.57 7.89
CA ASN A 69 10.37 27.22 9.23
C ASN A 69 10.00 25.76 9.63
N VAL A 70 10.11 24.83 8.69
CA VAL A 70 9.89 23.40 8.91
C VAL A 70 11.10 22.57 8.50
N SER A 71 11.15 21.31 8.95
CA SER A 71 12.18 20.39 8.46
C SER A 71 11.88 19.95 7.02
N LEU A 72 12.92 19.63 6.27
CA LEU A 72 12.80 19.08 4.92
C LEU A 72 11.88 17.84 4.89
N ASN A 73 12.04 16.93 5.85
CA ASN A 73 11.19 15.74 5.97
C ASN A 73 9.72 16.09 6.21
N ARG A 74 9.43 17.15 6.98
CA ARG A 74 8.05 17.59 7.23
C ARG A 74 7.41 18.17 5.96
N LEU A 75 8.15 18.97 5.21
CA LEU A 75 7.69 19.50 3.92
C LEU A 75 7.38 18.36 2.93
N VAL A 76 8.31 17.40 2.78
CA VAL A 76 8.15 16.26 1.88
C VAL A 76 6.98 15.38 2.31
N ALA A 77 6.86 15.07 3.60
CA ALA A 77 5.75 14.27 4.11
C ALA A 77 4.39 14.92 3.87
N ALA A 78 4.26 16.24 4.07
CA ALA A 78 3.03 16.97 3.80
C ALA A 78 2.64 16.90 2.32
N ARG A 79 3.61 17.07 1.41
CA ARG A 79 3.35 16.98 -0.03
C ARG A 79 3.00 15.57 -0.50
N LEU A 80 3.64 14.54 0.07
CA LEU A 80 3.31 13.14 -0.22
C LEU A 80 1.90 12.76 0.26
N ALA A 81 1.44 13.35 1.37
CA ALA A 81 0.10 13.10 1.89
C ALA A 81 -1.01 13.82 1.11
N SER A 82 -0.68 14.90 0.40
CA SER A 82 -1.61 15.66 -0.44
C SER A 82 -1.60 15.26 -1.92
N ALA A 83 -0.75 14.29 -2.29
CA ALA A 83 -0.59 13.81 -3.65
C ALA A 83 -1.70 12.83 -4.06
#